data_AF-A0A847BER1-F1
#
_entry.id   AF-A0A847BER1-F1
#
_cell.length_a   1.000
_cell.length_b   1.000
_cell.length_c   1.000
_cell.angle_alpha   90.00
_cell.angle_beta   90.00
_cell.angle_gamma   90.00
#
_symmetry.space_group_name_H-M   'P 1'
#
loop_
_entity.id
_entity.type
_entity.pdbx_description
1 polymer ?
#
loop_
_entity_poly.entity_id
_entity_poly.type
_entity_poly.pdbx_seq_one_letter_code
_entity_poly.pdbx_strand_id
1 'polypeptide(L)'
;MLNISRTIKKVAYRTRLDRSRPYVLAEGFSEAAAVIKYRYTDNGEYLTVPNTWSNRPAEFLASHAHSKADAADARARRLEESPPEGLEPDAVQAIIAHHRERAENERQTAQLYCREVTG
;
A
#
# COMPACT_ATOMS: atom_id res chain seq x y z
N MET A 1 24.31 -23.59 36.57
CA MET A 1 22.93 -23.05 36.49
C MET A 1 22.86 -22.08 35.32
N LEU A 2 22.25 -22.47 34.20
CA LEU A 2 22.06 -21.58 33.05
C LEU A 2 20.87 -20.66 33.35
N ASN A 3 21.17 -19.39 33.66
CA ASN A 3 20.18 -18.36 33.90
C ASN A 3 19.61 -17.90 32.55
N ILE A 4 18.67 -18.66 32.01
CA ILE A 4 17.95 -18.27 30.78
C ILE A 4 16.94 -17.20 31.20
N SER A 5 17.40 -15.95 31.26
CA SER A 5 16.52 -14.79 31.35
C SER A 5 15.70 -14.74 30.07
N ARG A 6 14.53 -15.40 30.06
CA ARG A 6 13.51 -15.21 29.04
C ARG A 6 12.99 -13.80 29.22
N THR A 7 13.63 -12.84 28.55
CA THR A 7 13.04 -11.52 28.35
C THR A 7 11.73 -11.73 27.60
N ILE A 8 10.62 -11.70 28.32
CA ILE A 8 9.29 -11.73 27.73
C ILE A 8 9.20 -10.48 26.87
N LYS A 9 9.38 -10.63 25.56
CA LYS A 9 9.21 -9.55 24.59
C LYS A 9 7.78 -9.07 24.72
N LYS A 10 7.58 -7.85 25.24
CA LYS A 10 6.26 -7.23 25.34
C LYS A 10 5.70 -7.11 23.91
N VAL A 11 4.63 -7.86 23.63
CA VAL A 11 3.85 -7.72 22.41
C VAL A 11 2.66 -6.85 22.75
N ALA A 12 2.59 -5.67 22.16
CA ALA A 12 1.43 -4.78 22.29
C ALA A 12 0.47 -5.05 21.13
N TYR A 13 -0.83 -5.20 21.42
CA TYR A 13 -1.86 -5.09 20.39
C TYR A 13 -2.31 -3.63 20.30
N ARG A 14 -2.31 -3.04 19.11
CA ARG A 14 -2.86 -1.70 18.89
C ARG A 14 -3.76 -1.69 17.67
N THR A 15 -4.66 -0.71 17.62
CA THR A 15 -5.54 -0.49 16.47
C THR A 15 -4.77 0.02 15.24
N ARG A 16 -3.69 0.77 15.46
CA ARG A 16 -2.90 1.42 14.40
C ARG A 16 -1.40 1.39 14.67
N LEU A 17 -0.62 1.30 13.58
CA LEU A 17 0.82 1.53 13.59
C LEU A 17 1.12 3.04 13.74
N ASP A 18 2.00 3.39 14.68
CA ASP A 18 2.52 4.74 14.79
C ASP A 18 3.66 4.93 13.79
N ARG A 19 3.33 5.55 12.66
CA ARG A 19 4.29 5.78 11.57
C ARG A 19 5.28 6.92 11.84
N SER A 20 5.14 7.64 12.95
CA SER A 20 6.12 8.67 13.33
C SER A 20 7.41 8.08 13.91
N ARG A 21 7.37 6.79 14.30
CA ARG A 21 8.51 6.05 14.85
C ARG A 21 9.10 5.14 13.79
N PRO A 22 10.41 4.87 13.81
CA PRO A 22 11.00 3.95 12.84
C PRO A 22 10.59 2.50 13.16
N TYR A 23 10.15 1.77 12.14
CA TYR A 23 9.63 0.40 12.28
C TYR A 23 10.08 -0.50 11.13
N VAL A 24 10.05 -1.81 11.38
CA VAL A 24 10.23 -2.85 10.36
C VAL A 24 9.17 -3.93 10.50
N LEU A 25 8.90 -4.65 9.42
CA LEU A 25 8.11 -5.88 9.49
C LEU A 25 8.86 -6.91 10.33
N ALA A 26 8.19 -7.43 11.36
CA ALA A 26 8.76 -8.44 12.24
C ALA A 26 8.72 -9.84 11.62
N GLU A 27 7.74 -10.07 10.76
CA GLU A 27 7.49 -11.29 9.99
C GLU A 27 7.10 -10.89 8.56
N GLY A 28 7.18 -11.82 7.60
CA GLY A 28 6.74 -11.55 6.23
C GLY A 28 5.28 -11.07 6.16
N PHE A 29 4.98 -10.18 5.21
CA PHE A 29 3.62 -9.71 4.99
C PHE A 29 2.81 -10.72 4.17
N SER A 30 1.55 -10.94 4.57
CA SER A 30 0.57 -11.72 3.82
C SER A 30 -0.75 -10.96 3.79
N GLU A 31 -1.33 -10.80 2.60
CA GLU A 31 -2.62 -10.13 2.43
C GLU A 31 -3.77 -10.85 3.13
N ALA A 32 -3.69 -12.18 3.23
CA ALA A 32 -4.69 -13.03 3.88
C ALA A 32 -4.56 -13.04 5.41
N ALA A 33 -3.49 -12.49 5.98
CA ALA A 33 -3.30 -12.47 7.42
C ALA A 33 -4.31 -11.51 8.08
N ALA A 34 -4.90 -11.92 9.20
CA ALA A 34 -5.79 -11.06 9.97
C ALA A 34 -5.06 -9.89 10.67
N VAL A 35 -3.77 -10.09 10.96
CA VAL A 35 -2.92 -9.13 11.68
C VAL A 35 -1.56 -9.01 11.01
N ILE A 36 -0.91 -7.88 11.23
CA ILE A 36 0.45 -7.59 10.79
C ILE A 36 1.31 -7.35 12.03
N LYS A 37 2.52 -7.89 12.04
CA LYS A 37 3.47 -7.71 13.13
C LYS A 37 4.61 -6.79 12.69
N TYR A 38 4.81 -5.73 13.45
CA TYR A 38 5.90 -4.78 13.30
C TYR A 38 6.83 -4.85 14.51
N ARG A 39 8.04 -4.34 14.33
CA ARG A 39 8.99 -4.07 15.42
C ARG A 39 9.45 -2.62 15.28
N TYR A 40 9.31 -1.83 16.34
CA TYR A 40 9.93 -0.51 16.37
C TYR A 40 11.45 -0.66 16.54
N THR A 41 12.22 0.04 15.72
CA THR A 41 13.69 -0.12 15.69
C THR A 41 14.39 0.75 16.72
N ASP A 42 13.73 1.80 17.24
CA ASP A 42 14.22 2.68 18.28
C ASP A 42 14.30 2.01 19.67
N ASN A 43 13.33 1.17 20.03
CA ASN A 43 13.23 0.53 21.35
C ASN A 43 13.12 -1.01 21.29
N GLY A 44 13.00 -1.59 20.11
CA GLY A 44 12.86 -3.03 19.90
C GLY A 44 11.50 -3.64 20.28
N GLU A 45 10.49 -2.82 20.61
CA GLU A 45 9.13 -3.25 20.95
C GLU A 45 8.45 -3.92 19.76
N TYR A 46 7.76 -5.03 20.01
CA TYR A 46 6.94 -5.70 19.01
C TYR A 46 5.50 -5.23 19.10
N LEU A 47 4.92 -4.99 17.94
CA LEU A 47 3.57 -4.49 17.77
C LEU A 47 2.78 -5.43 16.86
N THR A 48 1.55 -5.75 17.27
CA THR A 48 0.57 -6.41 16.41
C THR A 48 -0.58 -5.46 16.12
N VAL A 49 -0.92 -5.28 14.85
CA VAL A 49 -2.02 -4.44 14.38
C VAL A 49 -2.96 -5.22 13.46
N PRO A 50 -4.25 -4.88 13.36
CA PRO A 50 -5.14 -5.50 12.37
C PRO A 50 -4.66 -5.19 10.94
N ASN A 51 -4.83 -6.15 10.03
CA ASN A 51 -4.51 -5.97 8.60
C ASN A 51 -5.57 -5.13 7.89
N THR A 52 -5.59 -3.84 8.21
CA THR A 52 -6.37 -2.83 7.52
C THR A 52 -5.48 -2.02 6.58
N TRP A 53 -6.06 -1.36 5.59
CA TRP A 53 -5.33 -0.54 4.61
C TRP A 53 -4.31 0.41 5.24
N SER A 54 -4.69 1.09 6.32
CA SER A 54 -3.83 2.04 7.05
C SER A 54 -2.64 1.42 7.77
N ASN A 55 -2.66 0.11 7.99
CA ASN A 55 -1.63 -0.65 8.69
C ASN A 55 -0.77 -1.48 7.74
N ARG A 56 -1.10 -1.53 6.44
CA ARG A 56 -0.31 -2.28 5.45
C ARG A 56 1.05 -1.62 5.20
N PRO A 57 2.07 -2.41 4.82
CA PRO A 57 3.40 -1.89 4.51
C PRO A 57 3.34 -0.89 3.35
N ALA A 58 4.21 0.13 3.38
CA ALA A 58 4.29 1.12 2.33
C ALA A 58 4.64 0.48 0.96
N GLU A 59 5.50 -0.53 0.91
CA GLU A 59 5.80 -1.29 -0.31
C GLU A 59 4.56 -1.93 -0.94
N PHE A 60 3.69 -2.50 -0.11
CA PHE A 60 2.43 -3.07 -0.58
C PHE A 60 1.50 -1.98 -1.14
N LEU A 61 1.37 -0.87 -0.42
CA LEU A 61 0.54 0.25 -0.83
C LEU A 61 1.03 0.87 -2.15
N ALA A 62 2.35 0.98 -2.32
CA ALA A 62 2.99 1.43 -3.56
C ALA A 62 2.68 0.50 -4.73
N SER A 63 2.89 -0.82 -4.56
CA SER A 63 2.60 -1.82 -5.58
C SER A 63 1.13 -1.82 -5.99
N HIS A 64 0.22 -1.71 -5.02
CA HIS A 64 -1.20 -1.64 -5.31
C HIS A 64 -1.60 -0.35 -6.04
N ALA A 65 -0.99 0.79 -5.70
CA ALA A 65 -1.20 2.05 -6.42
C ALA A 65 -0.67 1.98 -7.86
N HIS A 66 0.49 1.37 -8.10
CA HIS A 66 0.99 1.08 -9.44
C HIS A 66 0.02 0.20 -10.24
N SER A 67 -0.47 -0.89 -9.66
CA SER A 67 -1.45 -1.76 -10.31
C SER A 67 -2.74 -1.02 -10.72
N LYS A 68 -3.21 -0.08 -9.89
CA LYS A 68 -4.35 0.79 -10.23
C LYS A 68 -4.05 1.76 -11.38
N ALA A 69 -2.84 2.32 -11.41
CA ALA A 69 -2.40 3.18 -12.50
C ALA A 69 -2.41 2.41 -13.82
N ASP A 70 -1.81 1.21 -13.84
CA ASP A 70 -1.76 0.35 -15.02
C ASP A 70 -3.17 -0.05 -15.48
N ALA A 71 -4.05 -0.38 -14.56
CA ALA A 71 -5.44 -0.71 -14.87
C ALA A 71 -6.22 0.49 -15.45
N ALA A 72 -5.92 1.72 -15.02
CA ALA A 72 -6.52 2.93 -15.56
C ALA A 72 -6.00 3.22 -16.98
N ASP A 73 -4.68 3.12 -17.21
CA ASP A 73 -4.08 3.23 -18.54
C ASP A 73 -4.66 2.19 -19.51
N ALA A 74 -4.77 0.94 -19.07
CA ALA A 74 -5.33 -0.14 -19.89
C ALA A 74 -6.77 0.15 -20.32
N ARG A 75 -7.58 0.78 -19.45
CA ARG A 75 -8.94 1.22 -19.80
C ARG A 75 -8.92 2.36 -20.82
N ALA A 76 -8.06 3.35 -20.64
CA ALA A 76 -7.89 4.44 -21.62
C ALA A 76 -7.49 3.89 -22.99
N ARG A 77 -6.47 3.03 -23.06
CA ARG A 77 -6.03 2.38 -24.31
C ARG A 77 -7.15 1.57 -24.98
N ARG A 78 -7.91 0.80 -24.20
CA ARG A 78 -9.04 0.03 -24.74
C ARG A 78 -10.10 0.92 -25.37
N LEU A 79 -10.38 2.09 -24.78
CA LEU A 79 -11.33 3.06 -25.33
C LEU A 79 -10.79 3.74 -26.60
N GLU A 80 -9.47 3.93 -26.71
CA GLU A 80 -8.81 4.43 -27.93
C GLU A 80 -8.86 3.41 -29.07
N GLU A 81 -8.62 2.13 -28.76
CA GLU A 81 -8.58 1.04 -29.73
C GLU A 81 -9.98 0.60 -30.20
N SER A 82 -10.95 0.60 -29.29
CA SER A 82 -12.31 0.13 -29.54
C SER A 82 -13.31 1.01 -28.80
N PRO A 83 -13.60 2.21 -29.34
CA PRO A 83 -14.58 3.11 -28.74
C PRO A 83 -15.98 2.46 -28.76
N PRO A 84 -16.78 2.61 -27.70
CA PRO A 84 -18.12 2.03 -27.64
C PRO A 84 -19.03 2.62 -28.72
N GLU A 85 -19.81 1.77 -29.38
CA GLU A 85 -20.83 2.22 -30.33
C GLU A 85 -21.89 3.09 -29.63
N GLY A 86 -22.31 4.16 -30.29
CA GLY A 86 -23.34 5.07 -29.79
C GLY A 86 -22.85 6.13 -28.79
N LEU A 87 -21.54 6.19 -28.48
CA LEU A 87 -20.95 7.33 -27.80
C LEU A 87 -20.40 8.35 -28.79
N GLU A 88 -20.70 9.62 -28.52
CA GLU A 88 -20.11 10.74 -29.26
C GLU A 88 -18.58 10.78 -29.06
N PRO A 89 -17.79 11.12 -30.09
CA PRO A 89 -16.33 11.15 -30.01
C PRO A 89 -15.80 11.98 -28.83
N ASP A 90 -16.39 13.15 -28.58
CA ASP A 90 -15.98 14.03 -27.48
C ASP A 90 -16.21 13.40 -26.11
N ALA A 91 -17.29 12.63 -25.94
CA ALA A 91 -17.56 11.91 -24.71
C ALA A 91 -16.53 10.80 -24.48
N VAL A 92 -16.14 10.08 -25.55
CA VAL A 92 -15.09 9.05 -25.48
C VAL A 92 -13.75 9.70 -25.07
N GLN A 93 -13.39 10.84 -25.68
CA GLN A 93 -12.17 11.56 -25.34
C GLN A 93 -12.16 12.05 -23.88
N ALA A 94 -13.30 12.54 -23.37
CA ALA A 94 -13.41 12.95 -21.97
C ALA A 94 -13.18 11.77 -21.00
N ILE A 95 -13.72 10.57 -21.32
CA ILE A 95 -13.53 9.37 -20.51
C ILE A 95 -12.07 8.90 -20.56
N ILE A 96 -11.43 8.93 -21.74
CA ILE A 96 -10.00 8.63 -21.90
C ILE A 96 -9.16 9.57 -21.03
N ALA A 97 -9.40 10.88 -21.11
CA ALA A 97 -8.70 11.88 -20.32
C ALA A 97 -8.85 11.63 -18.82
N HIS A 98 -10.06 11.32 -18.36
CA HIS A 98 -10.32 10.98 -16.96
C HIS A 98 -9.51 9.75 -16.49
N HIS A 99 -9.45 8.70 -17.31
CA HIS A 99 -8.66 7.51 -16.97
C HIS A 99 -7.15 7.79 -16.93
N ARG A 100 -6.64 8.60 -17.85
CA ARG A 100 -5.23 9.03 -17.87
C ARG A 100 -4.88 9.89 -16.65
N GLU A 101 -5.74 10.84 -16.27
CA GLU A 101 -5.57 11.64 -15.06
C GLU A 101 -5.56 10.74 -13.81
N ARG A 102 -6.49 9.78 -13.74
CA ARG A 102 -6.52 8.81 -12.64
C ARG A 102 -5.27 7.96 -12.58
N ALA A 103 -4.73 7.52 -13.72
CA ALA A 103 -3.49 6.77 -13.76
C ALA A 103 -2.33 7.59 -13.18
N GLU A 104 -2.22 8.86 -13.58
CA GLU A 104 -1.19 9.77 -13.07
C GLU A 104 -1.30 10.00 -11.56
N ASN A 105 -2.51 10.23 -11.05
CA ASN A 105 -2.74 10.39 -9.61
C ASN A 105 -2.32 9.15 -8.81
N GLU A 106 -2.59 7.95 -9.32
CA GLU A 106 -2.19 6.70 -8.68
C GLU A 106 -0.67 6.46 -8.77
N ARG A 107 0.00 6.88 -9.85
CA ARG A 107 1.48 6.86 -9.93
C ARG A 107 2.11 7.81 -8.92
N GLN A 108 1.58 9.02 -8.77
CA GLN A 108 2.05 9.97 -7.75
C GLN A 108 1.85 9.41 -6.35
N THR A 109 0.71 8.78 -6.10
CA THR A 109 0.42 8.08 -4.84
C THR A 109 1.43 6.95 -4.58
N ALA A 110 1.75 6.15 -5.60
CA ALA A 110 2.77 5.11 -5.48
C ALA A 110 4.15 5.68 -5.13
N GLN A 111 4.55 6.80 -5.77
CA GLN A 111 5.80 7.49 -5.46
C GLN A 111 5.85 8.00 -4.02
N LEU A 112 4.73 8.50 -3.48
CA LEU A 112 4.64 8.90 -2.07
C LEU A 112 4.91 7.72 -1.14
N TYR A 113 4.31 6.56 -1.40
CA TYR A 113 4.56 5.35 -0.60
C TYR A 113 6.01 4.84 -0.74
N CYS A 114 6.61 4.88 -1.93
CA CYS A 114 8.02 4.52 -2.10
C CYS A 114 8.98 5.45 -1.32
N ARG A 115 8.63 6.74 -1.20
CA ARG A 115 9.41 7.68 -0.36
C ARG A 115 9.33 7.33 1.12
N GLU A 116 8.18 6.87 1.62
CA GLU A 116 8.05 6.39 3.01
C GLU A 116 8.95 5.17 3.32
N VAL A 117 9.36 4.40 2.31
CA VAL A 117 10.26 3.25 2.49
C VAL A 117 11.73 3.67 2.50
N THR A 118 12.06 4.81 1.88
CA THR A 118 13.45 5.24 1.62
C THR A 118 13.94 6.39 2.50
N GLY A 119 13.04 7.07 3.23
CA GLY A 119 13.37 8.10 4.23
C GLY A 119 13.45 7.55 5.64
#